data_AF-A0A0N4ZQ93-F1
#
_entry.id   AF-A0A0N4ZQ93-F1
#
_cell.length_a   1.000
_cell.length_b   1.000
_cell.length_c   1.000
_cell.angle_alpha   90.00
_cell.angle_beta   90.00
_cell.angle_gamma   90.00
#
_symmetry.space_group_name_H-M   'P 1'
#
loop_
_entity.id
_entity.type
_entity.pdbx_description
1 polymer ?
#
loop_
_entity_poly.entity_id
_entity_poly.type
_entity_poly.pdbx_seq_one_letter_code
_entity_poly.pdbx_strand_id
1 'polypeptide(L)'
;MEKINFKEISLCFTKLSNTLELMERVIYKGNNSFRHMKFFDAFKQTYRQVNKNFIKSNLCQRTGMALKQIPSENYNDIHPRSKAKLKNMLRDIENIVEIHERIKKGPMCRMVKEATLILSVQHHVAFCQIALGVMGEINKGSSDIIILLKNCQVIISDVLSY
;
A
#
# COMPACT_ATOMS: atom_id res chain seq x y z
N MET A 1 -19.75 16.93 5.49
CA MET A 1 -18.64 16.03 5.83
C MET A 1 -18.77 14.76 5.00
N GLU A 2 -17.82 14.48 4.11
CA GLU A 2 -17.79 13.20 3.40
C GLU A 2 -17.65 12.06 4.42
N LYS A 3 -18.62 11.16 4.46
CA LYS A 3 -18.52 9.94 5.27
C LYS A 3 -17.44 9.08 4.63
N ILE A 4 -16.38 8.77 5.37
CA ILE A 4 -15.35 7.81 4.94
C ILE A 4 -16.04 6.50 4.58
N ASN A 5 -15.94 6.13 3.30
CA ASN A 5 -16.56 4.90 2.84
C ASN A 5 -15.59 3.73 3.04
N PHE A 6 -15.77 2.99 4.13
CA PHE A 6 -14.98 1.78 4.38
C PHE A 6 -15.05 0.78 3.21
N LYS A 7 -16.15 0.75 2.44
CA LYS A 7 -16.25 -0.10 1.24
C LYS A 7 -15.22 0.27 0.18
N GLU A 8 -14.93 1.56 0.02
CA GLU A 8 -13.94 2.04 -0.94
C GLU A 8 -12.52 1.64 -0.51
N ILE A 9 -12.19 1.83 0.77
CA ILE A 9 -10.91 1.38 1.34
C ILE A 9 -10.76 -0.13 1.12
N SER A 10 -11.78 -0.91 1.51
CA SER A 10 -11.78 -2.36 1.35
C SER A 10 -11.58 -2.77 -0.11
N LEU A 11 -12.24 -2.10 -1.05
CA LEU A 11 -12.10 -2.37 -2.48
C LEU A 11 -10.67 -2.11 -2.97
N CYS A 12 -10.03 -1.03 -2.53
CA CYS A 12 -8.63 -0.74 -2.87
C CYS A 12 -7.68 -1.82 -2.33
N PHE A 13 -7.89 -2.30 -1.10
CA PHE A 13 -7.09 -3.41 -0.56
C PHE A 13 -7.30 -4.71 -1.35
N THR A 14 -8.53 -5.04 -1.75
CA THR A 14 -8.81 -6.20 -2.60
C THR A 14 -8.11 -6.09 -3.95
N LYS A 15 -8.19 -4.92 -4.61
CA LYS A 15 -7.48 -4.69 -5.89
C LYS A 15 -5.97 -4.84 -5.73
N LEU A 16 -5.38 -4.25 -4.69
CA LEU A 16 -3.95 -4.38 -4.42
C LEU A 16 -3.55 -5.84 -4.15
N SER A 17 -4.36 -6.60 -3.42
CA SER A 17 -4.14 -8.03 -3.18
C SER A 17 -4.09 -8.81 -4.49
N ASN A 18 -5.07 -8.60 -5.38
CA ASN A 18 -5.11 -9.27 -6.69
C ASN A 18 -3.87 -8.92 -7.54
N THR A 19 -3.42 -7.65 -7.51
CA THR A 19 -2.20 -7.24 -8.21
C THR A 19 -0.94 -7.89 -7.60
N LEU A 20 -0.89 -8.06 -6.27
CA LEU A 20 0.21 -8.77 -5.62
C LEU A 20 0.25 -10.27 -5.97
N GLU A 21 -0.90 -10.91 -6.14
CA GLU A 21 -0.96 -12.29 -6.65
C GLU A 21 -0.41 -12.38 -8.07
N LEU A 22 -0.74 -11.42 -8.94
CA LEU A 22 -0.15 -11.34 -10.27
C LEU A 22 1.36 -11.14 -10.20
N MET A 23 1.83 -10.25 -9.32
CA MET A 23 3.25 -10.01 -9.09
C MET A 23 3.98 -11.27 -8.62
N GLU A 24 3.37 -12.06 -7.73
CA GLU A 24 3.91 -13.34 -7.27
C GLU A 24 4.02 -14.37 -8.40
N ARG A 25 3.04 -14.44 -9.31
CA ARG A 25 3.11 -15.29 -10.51
C ARG A 25 4.25 -14.87 -11.44
N VAL A 26 4.46 -13.57 -11.62
CA VAL A 26 5.60 -13.04 -12.41
C VAL A 26 6.93 -13.40 -11.74
N ILE A 27 7.02 -13.29 -10.41
CA ILE A 27 8.19 -13.73 -9.65
C ILE A 27 8.43 -15.23 -9.86
N TYR A 28 7.42 -16.07 -9.68
CA TYR A 28 7.55 -17.51 -9.85
C TYR A 28 8.07 -17.88 -11.24
N LYS A 29 7.47 -17.32 -12.31
CA LYS A 29 7.90 -17.57 -13.69
C LYS A 29 9.30 -17.02 -14.00
N GLY A 30 9.66 -15.87 -13.43
CA GLY A 30 10.95 -15.21 -13.67
C GLY A 30 12.11 -15.74 -12.82
N ASN A 31 11.84 -16.55 -11.80
CA ASN A 31 12.84 -16.86 -10.77
C ASN A 31 14.04 -17.69 -11.27
N ASN A 32 13.88 -18.48 -12.33
CA ASN A 32 14.99 -19.24 -12.89
C ASN A 32 15.83 -18.38 -13.86
N SER A 33 15.18 -17.50 -14.63
CA SER A 33 15.84 -16.69 -15.65
C SER A 33 16.51 -15.43 -15.08
N PHE A 34 15.95 -14.84 -14.02
CA PHE A 34 16.33 -13.50 -13.56
C PHE A 34 16.80 -13.47 -12.11
N ARG A 35 17.08 -14.63 -11.49
CA ARG A 35 17.38 -14.78 -10.06
C ARG A 35 18.39 -13.77 -9.53
N HIS A 36 19.45 -13.53 -10.30
CA HIS A 36 20.61 -12.72 -9.94
C HIS A 36 20.58 -11.33 -10.56
N MET A 37 19.50 -10.98 -11.28
CA MET A 37 19.38 -9.66 -11.88
C MET A 37 18.85 -8.64 -10.88
N LYS A 38 19.53 -7.49 -10.80
CA LYS A 38 19.21 -6.41 -9.86
C LYS A 38 17.76 -5.91 -9.98
N PHE A 39 17.24 -5.78 -11.20
CA PHE A 39 15.85 -5.37 -11.42
C PHE A 39 14.86 -6.35 -10.77
N PHE A 40 15.16 -7.65 -10.83
CA PHE A 40 14.31 -8.71 -10.33
C PHE A 40 14.39 -8.86 -8.81
N ASP A 41 15.57 -8.62 -8.22
CA ASP A 41 15.71 -8.49 -6.78
C ASP A 41 14.92 -7.31 -6.22
N ALA A 42 14.99 -6.15 -6.89
CA ALA A 42 14.19 -4.98 -6.55
C ALA A 42 12.67 -5.27 -6.68
N PHE A 43 12.27 -5.99 -7.73
CA PHE A 43 10.90 -6.45 -7.93
C PHE A 43 10.41 -7.34 -6.77
N LYS A 44 11.17 -8.40 -6.41
CA LYS A 44 10.86 -9.27 -5.26
C LYS A 44 10.82 -8.49 -3.95
N GLN A 45 11.71 -7.51 -3.76
CA GLN A 45 11.74 -6.69 -2.56
C GLN A 45 10.47 -5.84 -2.42
N THR A 46 10.02 -5.20 -3.50
CA THR A 46 8.74 -4.46 -3.50
C THR A 46 7.58 -5.37 -3.12
N TYR A 47 7.46 -6.55 -3.74
CA TYR A 47 6.41 -7.53 -3.39
C TYR A 47 6.41 -7.83 -1.88
N ARG A 48 7.58 -8.20 -1.32
CA ARG A 48 7.69 -8.54 0.10
C ARG A 48 7.29 -7.40 1.01
N GLN A 49 7.72 -6.17 0.70
CA GLN A 49 7.45 -5.00 1.53
C GLN A 49 5.98 -4.57 1.43
N VAL A 50 5.38 -4.55 0.24
CA VAL A 50 3.96 -4.21 0.09
C VAL A 50 3.08 -5.29 0.72
N ASN A 51 3.33 -6.57 0.44
CA ASN A 51 2.56 -7.68 1.01
C ASN A 51 2.63 -7.70 2.56
N LYS A 52 3.84 -7.54 3.13
CA LYS A 52 4.02 -7.49 4.58
C LYS A 52 3.26 -6.35 5.24
N ASN A 53 3.35 -5.14 4.68
CA ASN A 53 2.91 -3.92 5.37
C ASN A 53 1.47 -3.49 5.05
N PHE A 54 0.94 -3.84 3.87
CA PHE A 54 -0.43 -3.52 3.48
C PHE A 54 -1.38 -4.70 3.72
N ILE A 55 -1.00 -5.91 3.30
CA ILE A 55 -1.90 -7.06 3.31
C ILE A 55 -1.79 -7.85 4.62
N LYS A 56 -0.61 -8.41 4.91
CA LYS A 56 -0.38 -9.28 6.09
C LYS A 56 -0.43 -8.55 7.43
N SER A 57 -0.37 -7.22 7.43
CA SER A 57 -0.47 -6.40 8.64
C SER A 57 -1.91 -6.20 9.12
N ASN A 58 -2.91 -6.76 8.41
CA ASN A 58 -4.34 -6.57 8.66
C ASN A 58 -4.74 -5.08 8.73
N LEU A 59 -4.05 -4.21 7.97
CA LEU A 59 -4.29 -2.76 7.99
C LEU A 59 -5.75 -2.43 7.64
N CYS A 60 -6.32 -3.05 6.61
CA CYS A 60 -7.72 -2.86 6.22
C CYS A 60 -8.70 -3.14 7.38
N GLN A 61 -8.52 -4.25 8.10
CA GLN A 61 -9.36 -4.60 9.24
C GLN A 61 -9.22 -3.59 10.38
N ARG A 62 -7.98 -3.19 10.70
CA ARG A 62 -7.70 -2.17 11.73
C ARG A 62 -8.33 -0.83 11.37
N THR A 63 -8.24 -0.39 10.12
CA THR A 63 -8.92 0.81 9.61
C THR A 63 -10.42 0.69 9.81
N GLY A 64 -11.04 -0.41 9.40
CA GLY A 64 -12.48 -0.63 9.58
C GLY A 64 -12.93 -0.60 11.03
N MET A 65 -12.14 -1.18 11.95
CA MET A 65 -12.41 -1.12 13.38
C MET A 65 -12.29 0.30 13.94
N ALA A 66 -11.30 1.07 13.50
CA ALA A 66 -11.11 2.46 13.93
C ALA A 66 -12.24 3.37 13.44
N LEU A 67 -12.65 3.24 12.18
CA LEU A 67 -13.74 4.05 11.60
C LEU A 67 -15.08 3.83 12.32
N LYS A 68 -15.35 2.61 12.81
CA LYS A 68 -16.53 2.33 13.64
C LYS A 68 -16.53 3.04 14.99
N GLN A 69 -15.41 3.61 15.43
CA GLN A 69 -15.33 4.36 16.68
C GLN A 69 -15.64 5.85 16.49
N ILE A 70 -15.80 6.33 15.26
CA ILE A 70 -16.15 7.72 14.96
C ILE A 70 -17.67 7.89 15.22
N PRO A 71 -18.08 8.81 16.11
CA PRO A 71 -19.50 9.04 16.39
C PRO A 71 -20.21 9.63 15.16
N SER A 72 -21.49 9.26 14.98
CA SER A 72 -22.27 9.65 13.80
C SER A 72 -22.87 11.06 13.87
N GLU A 73 -23.16 11.57 15.08
CA GLU A 73 -23.99 12.77 15.24
C GLU A 73 -23.56 13.72 16.37
N ASN A 74 -22.60 13.35 17.23
CA ASN A 74 -22.08 14.26 18.26
C ASN A 74 -20.64 13.92 18.66
N TYR A 75 -19.71 14.88 18.52
CA TYR A 75 -18.30 14.71 18.86
C TYR A 75 -18.00 14.86 20.36
N ASN A 76 -18.98 15.30 21.15
CA ASN A 76 -18.75 15.76 22.52
C ASN A 76 -18.59 14.63 23.57
N ASP A 77 -18.77 13.35 23.21
CA ASP A 77 -18.69 12.27 24.19
C ASP A 77 -18.11 10.95 23.61
N ILE A 78 -16.85 11.01 23.18
CA ILE A 78 -16.12 9.82 22.73
C ILE A 78 -15.56 9.08 23.93
N HIS A 79 -16.05 7.87 24.16
CA HIS A 79 -15.55 7.00 25.22
C HIS A 79 -14.01 6.89 25.19
N PRO A 80 -13.30 6.96 26.33
CA PRO A 80 -11.82 6.98 26.38
C PRO A 80 -11.15 5.82 25.61
N ARG A 81 -11.78 4.64 25.63
CA ARG A 81 -11.34 3.47 24.87
C ARG A 81 -11.40 3.68 23.34
N SER A 82 -12.42 4.36 22.85
CA SER A 82 -12.57 4.74 21.43
C SER A 82 -11.49 5.76 21.06
N LYS A 83 -11.26 6.76 21.91
CA LYS A 83 -10.18 7.76 21.77
C LYS A 83 -8.80 7.10 21.65
N ALA A 84 -8.50 6.10 22.49
CA ALA A 84 -7.24 5.35 22.43
C ALA A 84 -7.07 4.59 21.11
N LYS A 85 -8.13 3.93 20.60
CA LYS A 85 -8.09 3.22 19.31
C LYS A 85 -7.86 4.17 18.13
N LEU A 86 -8.52 5.33 18.15
CA LEU A 86 -8.35 6.37 17.13
C LEU A 86 -6.92 6.93 17.12
N LYS A 87 -6.35 7.21 18.31
CA LYS A 87 -4.93 7.61 18.42
C LYS A 87 -3.96 6.56 17.89
N ASN A 88 -4.22 5.28 18.16
CA ASN A 88 -3.39 4.20 17.60
C ASN A 88 -3.50 4.14 16.07
N MET A 89 -4.69 4.38 15.52
CA MET A 89 -4.89 4.44 14.08
C MET A 89 -4.08 5.58 13.44
N LEU A 90 -4.02 6.77 14.07
CA LEU A 90 -3.18 7.87 13.57
C LEU A 90 -1.70 7.45 13.46
N ARG A 91 -1.17 6.78 14.49
CA ARG A 91 0.21 6.25 14.46
C ARG A 91 0.41 5.19 13.38
N ASP A 92 -0.57 4.30 13.20
CA ASP A 92 -0.52 3.29 12.14
C ASP A 92 -0.49 3.94 10.74
N ILE A 93 -1.23 5.04 10.55
CA ILE A 93 -1.23 5.82 9.29
C ILE A 93 0.14 6.47 9.05
N GLU A 94 0.71 7.13 10.06
CA GLU A 94 2.04 7.74 9.95
C GLU A 94 3.10 6.70 9.57
N ASN A 95 3.11 5.57 10.28
CA ASN A 95 4.04 4.47 10.01
C ASN A 95 3.89 3.92 8.58
N ILE A 96 2.67 3.70 8.09
CA ILE A 96 2.48 3.15 6.74
C ILE A 96 2.82 4.17 5.65
N VAL A 97 2.62 5.46 5.89
CA VAL A 97 3.04 6.54 4.98
C VAL A 97 4.56 6.53 4.83
N GLU A 98 5.31 6.46 5.94
CA GLU A 98 6.78 6.38 5.90
C GLU A 98 7.27 5.10 5.19
N ILE A 99 6.63 3.97 5.45
CA ILE A 99 6.96 2.69 4.77
C ILE A 99 6.71 2.83 3.27
N HIS A 100 5.57 3.39 2.87
CA HIS A 100 5.22 3.60 1.47
C HIS A 100 6.24 4.49 0.75
N GLU A 101 6.66 5.59 1.37
CA GLU A 101 7.70 6.45 0.80
C GLU A 101 9.03 5.72 0.62
N ARG A 102 9.44 4.91 1.61
CA ARG A 102 10.66 4.10 1.52
C ARG A 102 10.59 3.07 0.40
N ILE A 103 9.44 2.42 0.20
CA ILE A 103 9.22 1.49 -0.91
C ILE A 103 9.38 2.21 -2.26
N LYS A 104 8.78 3.40 -2.40
CA LYS A 104 8.83 4.20 -3.65
C LYS A 104 10.24 4.69 -3.97
N LYS A 105 10.91 5.30 -3.00
CA LYS A 105 12.28 5.83 -3.15
C LYS A 105 13.34 4.73 -3.24
N GLY A 106 13.07 3.55 -2.68
CA GLY A 106 14.00 2.42 -2.64
C GLY A 106 13.77 1.40 -3.75
N PRO A 107 13.15 0.25 -3.45
CA PRO A 107 13.04 -0.86 -4.40
C PRO A 107 12.25 -0.53 -5.68
N MET A 108 11.21 0.29 -5.63
CA MET A 108 10.46 0.64 -6.86
C MET A 108 11.31 1.47 -7.82
N CYS A 109 11.95 2.54 -7.34
CA CYS A 109 12.84 3.38 -8.15
C CYS A 109 13.98 2.56 -8.77
N ARG A 110 14.62 1.69 -7.98
CA ARG A 110 15.68 0.79 -8.49
C ARG A 110 15.16 -0.17 -9.54
N MET A 111 13.98 -0.78 -9.35
CA MET A 111 13.39 -1.68 -10.34
C MET A 111 13.17 -0.97 -11.67
N VAL A 112 12.60 0.24 -11.66
CA VAL A 112 12.37 1.03 -12.87
C VAL A 112 13.70 1.35 -13.56
N LYS A 113 14.68 1.89 -12.83
CA LYS A 113 15.99 2.23 -13.38
C LYS A 113 16.66 1.04 -14.06
N GLU A 114 16.74 -0.10 -13.37
CA GLU A 114 17.40 -1.30 -13.88
C GLU A 114 16.64 -1.92 -15.05
N ALA A 115 15.29 -1.93 -15.01
CA ALA A 115 14.48 -2.44 -16.11
C ALA A 115 14.59 -1.56 -17.36
N THR A 116 14.64 -0.23 -17.21
CA THR A 116 14.86 0.70 -18.35
C THR A 116 16.21 0.46 -19.01
N LEU A 117 17.26 0.20 -18.22
CA LEU A 117 18.58 -0.15 -18.77
C LEU A 117 18.52 -1.45 -19.59
N ILE A 118 17.85 -2.49 -19.08
CA ILE A 118 17.68 -3.77 -19.80
C ILE A 118 16.89 -3.57 -21.11
N LEU A 119 15.84 -2.75 -21.07
CA LEU A 119 15.06 -2.41 -22.26
C LEU A 119 15.87 -1.63 -23.30
N SER A 120 16.79 -0.76 -22.86
CA SER A 120 17.64 0.02 -23.79
C SER A 120 18.57 -0.83 -24.63
N VAL A 121 18.96 -2.01 -24.12
CA VAL A 121 19.76 -3.01 -24.84
C VAL A 121 18.90 -4.11 -25.49
N GLN A 122 17.57 -3.91 -25.53
CA GLN A 122 16.59 -4.80 -26.17
C GLN A 122 16.59 -6.26 -25.66
N HIS A 123 17.10 -6.49 -24.44
CA HIS A 123 17.07 -7.82 -23.83
C HIS A 123 15.77 -8.04 -23.06
N HIS A 124 15.17 -9.24 -23.19
CA HIS A 124 14.02 -9.70 -22.41
C HIS A 124 12.83 -8.71 -22.35
N VAL A 125 12.60 -7.97 -23.46
CA VAL A 125 11.67 -6.83 -23.55
C VAL A 125 10.29 -7.15 -22.98
N ALA A 126 9.68 -8.25 -23.42
CA ALA A 126 8.34 -8.63 -22.98
C ALA A 126 8.26 -8.84 -21.46
N PHE A 127 9.26 -9.49 -20.85
CA PHE A 127 9.26 -9.72 -19.41
C PHE A 127 9.43 -8.40 -18.63
N CYS A 128 10.36 -7.54 -19.06
CA CYS A 128 10.59 -6.24 -18.43
C CYS A 128 9.35 -5.33 -18.54
N GLN A 129 8.65 -5.33 -19.67
CA GLN A 129 7.40 -4.58 -19.84
C GLN A 129 6.29 -5.09 -18.91
N ILE A 130 6.11 -6.41 -18.81
CA ILE A 130 5.15 -7.00 -17.86
C ILE A 130 5.51 -6.63 -16.42
N ALA A 131 6.78 -6.76 -16.03
CA ALA A 131 7.23 -6.42 -14.68
C ALA A 131 7.04 -4.93 -14.37
N LEU A 132 7.31 -4.04 -15.32
CA LEU A 132 7.07 -2.59 -15.18
C LEU A 132 5.57 -2.27 -15.08
N GLY A 133 4.74 -2.92 -15.89
CA GLY A 133 3.28 -2.77 -15.83
C GLY A 133 2.73 -3.17 -14.46
N VAL A 134 3.13 -4.35 -13.96
CA VAL A 134 2.75 -4.79 -12.60
C VAL A 134 3.27 -3.83 -11.53
N MET A 135 4.50 -3.33 -11.66
CA MET A 135 5.05 -2.34 -10.73
C MET A 135 4.23 -1.04 -10.71
N GLY A 136 3.78 -0.58 -11.88
CA GLY A 136 2.91 0.59 -12.03
C GLY A 136 1.58 0.40 -11.30
N GLU A 137 0.93 -0.75 -11.47
CA GLU A 137 -0.33 -1.10 -10.79
C GLU A 137 -0.15 -1.20 -9.27
N ILE A 138 0.98 -1.76 -8.79
CA ILE A 138 1.29 -1.81 -7.35
C ILE A 138 1.49 -0.40 -6.78
N ASN A 139 2.23 0.47 -7.48
CA ASN A 139 2.45 1.85 -7.05
C ASN A 139 1.13 2.63 -7.01
N LYS A 140 0.26 2.46 -8.01
CA LYS A 140 -1.07 3.07 -8.02
C LYS A 140 -1.92 2.56 -6.86
N GLY A 141 -2.09 1.25 -6.72
CA GLY A 141 -2.93 0.66 -5.69
C GLY A 141 -2.48 1.00 -4.26
N SER A 142 -1.17 1.02 -3.99
CA SER A 142 -0.66 1.45 -2.69
C SER A 142 -0.81 2.97 -2.47
N SER A 143 -0.64 3.80 -3.50
CA SER A 143 -0.85 5.25 -3.40
C SER A 143 -2.32 5.59 -3.13
N ASP A 144 -3.26 4.93 -3.80
CA ASP A 144 -4.70 5.14 -3.60
C ASP A 144 -5.11 4.84 -2.14
N ILE A 145 -4.61 3.73 -1.58
CA ILE A 145 -4.82 3.40 -0.17
C ILE A 145 -4.26 4.48 0.75
N ILE A 146 -3.04 4.97 0.48
CA ILE A 146 -2.43 6.02 1.30
C ILE A 146 -3.24 7.32 1.27
N ILE A 147 -3.76 7.71 0.11
CA ILE A 147 -4.62 8.90 -0.01
C ILE A 147 -5.87 8.74 0.86
N LEU A 148 -6.55 7.60 0.76
CA LEU A 148 -7.73 7.33 1.59
C LEU A 148 -7.40 7.31 3.09
N LEU A 149 -6.26 6.74 3.48
CA LEU A 149 -5.81 6.74 4.87
C LEU A 149 -5.46 8.14 5.38
N LYS A 150 -4.88 9.01 4.55
CA LYS A 150 -4.65 10.42 4.91
C LYS A 150 -5.97 11.17 5.10
N ASN A 151 -6.98 10.91 4.27
CA ASN A 151 -8.32 11.46 4.48
C ASN A 151 -8.92 10.97 5.80
N CYS A 152 -8.70 9.69 6.15
CA CYS A 152 -9.08 9.16 7.47
C CYS A 152 -8.33 9.89 8.60
N GLN A 153 -7.05 10.19 8.42
CA GLN A 153 -6.21 10.88 9.41
C GLN A 153 -6.78 12.25 9.75
N VAL A 154 -7.18 13.03 8.74
CA VAL A 154 -7.79 14.37 8.93
C VAL A 154 -9.05 14.24 9.77
N ILE A 155 -9.97 13.37 9.39
CA ILE A 155 -11.25 13.19 10.09
C ILE A 155 -11.03 12.68 11.51
N ILE A 156 -10.13 11.73 11.74
CA ILE A 156 -9.83 11.25 13.09
C ILE A 156 -9.22 12.37 13.93
N SER A 157 -8.38 13.22 13.36
CA SER A 157 -7.76 14.34 14.07
C SER A 157 -8.81 15.38 14.48
N ASP A 158 -9.74 15.71 13.59
CA ASP A 158 -10.88 16.57 13.89
C ASP A 158 -11.73 15.99 15.02
N VAL A 159 -12.06 14.70 14.93
CA VAL A 159 -12.85 13.98 15.95
C VAL A 159 -12.18 13.98 17.33
N LEU A 160 -10.84 14.04 17.39
CA LEU A 160 -10.08 14.00 18.64
C LEU A 160 -9.78 15.37 19.24
N SER A 161 -9.94 16.45 18.47
CA SER A 161 -9.71 17.83 18.88
C SER A 161 -10.95 18.49 19.50
N TYR A 162 -12.14 17.96 19.22
CA TYR A 162 -13.36 18.17 20.00
C TYR A 162 -13.40 17.25 21.24
#